data_AF-A0A6A1VJ80-F1
#
_entry.id   AF-A0A6A1VJ80-F1
#
_cell.length_a   1.000
_cell.length_b   1.000
_cell.length_c   1.000
_cell.angle_alpha   90.00
_cell.angle_beta   90.00
_cell.angle_gamma   90.00
#
_symmetry.space_group_name_H-M   'P 1'
#
loop_
_entity.id
_entity.type
_entity.pdbx_description
1 polymer ?
#
loop_
_entity_poly.entity_id
_entity_poly.type
_entity_poly.pdbx_seq_one_letter_code
_entity_poly.pdbx_strand_id
1 'polypeptide(L)'
;MKRFTIPEPPLGDIVKSWFLKDLGEKWRNYKCSLKQKYFDEAFTPQYVKNNAPTDVNLEQFCKLVDFWYSDAGREQRQYQDVPNNNQVSPAIHRSSHASRKTSVGKIQT
;
A
#
# COMPACT_ATOMS: atom_id res chain seq x y z
N MET A 1 4.29 -23.18 34.33
CA MET A 1 4.00 -22.51 33.04
C MET A 1 5.32 -22.24 32.34
N LYS A 2 5.60 -22.87 31.19
CA LYS A 2 6.84 -22.64 30.44
C LYS A 2 6.66 -21.35 29.62
N ARG A 3 7.42 -20.31 29.96
CA ARG A 3 7.48 -19.07 29.16
C ARG A 3 8.14 -19.41 27.83
N PHE A 4 7.55 -18.93 26.74
CA PHE A 4 8.11 -19.05 25.40
C PHE A 4 9.34 -18.14 25.32
N THR A 5 10.52 -18.71 25.55
CA THR A 5 11.78 -17.99 25.45
C THR A 5 12.23 -17.98 23.99
N ILE A 6 12.21 -16.80 23.38
CA ILE A 6 12.68 -16.60 22.00
C ILE A 6 14.21 -16.52 22.03
N PRO A 7 14.96 -17.38 21.31
CA PRO A 7 16.41 -17.30 21.23
C PRO A 7 16.88 -16.08 20.41
N GLU A 8 17.94 -15.42 20.88
CA GLU A 8 18.61 -14.25 20.27
C GLU A 8 19.32 -14.59 18.93
N PRO A 9 19.63 -13.59 18.07
CA PRO A 9 19.59 -13.68 16.59
C PRO A 9 20.74 -14.47 15.90
N PRO A 10 20.67 -14.71 14.56
CA PRO A 10 20.01 -13.87 13.53
C PRO A 10 18.58 -14.29 13.15
N LEU A 11 17.93 -15.16 13.94
CA LEU A 11 16.61 -15.70 13.57
C LEU A 11 15.48 -14.65 13.66
N GLY A 12 15.61 -13.69 14.57
CA GLY A 12 14.63 -12.61 14.76
C GLY A 12 14.42 -11.76 13.51
N ASP A 13 15.48 -11.51 12.74
CA ASP A 13 15.40 -10.66 11.53
C ASP A 13 14.78 -11.40 10.35
N ILE A 14 15.03 -12.71 10.26
CA ILE A 14 14.40 -13.57 9.26
C ILE A 14 12.89 -13.63 9.53
N VAL A 15 12.47 -13.96 10.75
CA VAL A 15 11.04 -14.05 11.09
C VAL A 15 10.32 -12.71 10.88
N LYS A 16 10.93 -11.59 11.28
CA LYS A 16 10.38 -10.24 11.00
C LYS A 16 10.26 -9.97 9.50
N SER A 17 11.27 -10.35 8.70
CA SER A 17 11.25 -10.18 7.24
C SER A 17 10.11 -10.96 6.60
N TRP A 18 9.95 -12.24 6.96
CA TRP A 18 8.86 -13.09 6.46
C TRP A 18 7.49 -12.57 6.90
N PHE A 19 7.36 -12.14 8.15
CA PHE A 19 6.12 -11.59 8.67
C PHE A 19 5.72 -10.29 7.96
N LEU A 20 6.66 -9.36 7.74
CA LEU A 20 6.38 -8.12 7.00
C LEU A 20 6.05 -8.39 5.53
N LYS A 21 6.66 -9.40 4.91
CA LYS A 21 6.32 -9.84 3.55
C LYS A 21 4.90 -10.39 3.48
N ASP A 22 4.53 -11.31 4.38
CA ASP A 22 3.18 -11.91 4.43
C ASP A 22 2.12 -10.83 4.69
N LEU A 23 2.35 -9.94 5.66
CA LEU A 23 1.44 -8.82 5.92
C LEU A 23 1.33 -7.87 4.73
N GLY A 24 2.45 -7.56 4.08
CA GLY A 24 2.48 -6.70 2.90
C GLY A 24 1.70 -7.32 1.73
N GLU A 25 1.85 -8.63 1.53
CA GLU A 25 1.12 -9.39 0.51
C GLU A 25 -0.37 -9.44 0.82
N LYS A 26 -0.76 -9.82 2.04
CA LYS A 26 -2.17 -9.80 2.47
C LYS A 26 -2.79 -8.43 2.33
N TRP A 27 -2.06 -7.37 2.70
CA TRP A 27 -2.53 -6.00 2.52
C TRP A 27 -2.72 -5.62 1.04
N ARG A 28 -1.79 -6.04 0.18
CA ARG A 28 -1.90 -5.80 -1.26
C ARG A 28 -3.10 -6.54 -1.85
N ASN A 29 -3.27 -7.81 -1.52
CA ASN A 29 -4.38 -8.64 -1.96
C ASN A 29 -5.73 -8.08 -1.47
N TYR A 30 -5.78 -7.67 -0.20
CA TYR A 30 -6.98 -7.06 0.38
C TYR A 30 -7.41 -5.78 -0.36
N LYS A 31 -6.47 -4.87 -0.65
CA LYS A 31 -6.78 -3.66 -1.44
C LYS A 31 -7.26 -4.00 -2.86
N CYS A 32 -6.69 -5.03 -3.49
CA CYS A 32 -7.14 -5.51 -4.80
C CYS A 32 -8.58 -6.06 -4.72
N SER A 33 -8.89 -6.88 -3.71
CA SER A 33 -10.25 -7.38 -3.47
C SER A 33 -11.25 -6.27 -3.18
N LEU A 34 -10.86 -5.25 -2.41
CA LEU A 34 -11.70 -4.06 -2.18
C LEU A 34 -12.01 -3.33 -3.48
N LYS A 35 -10.98 -3.07 -4.31
CA LYS A 35 -11.21 -2.46 -5.62
C LYS A 35 -12.14 -3.33 -6.47
N GLN A 36 -11.88 -4.63 -6.58
CA GLN A 36 -12.71 -5.53 -7.37
C GLN A 36 -14.18 -5.56 -6.93
N LYS A 37 -14.45 -5.43 -5.63
CA LYS A 37 -15.80 -5.53 -5.08
C LYS A 37 -16.57 -4.21 -5.11
N TYR A 38 -15.90 -3.08 -4.97
CA TYR A 38 -16.55 -1.77 -4.77
C TYR A 38 -16.29 -0.77 -5.90
N PHE A 39 -15.28 -0.98 -6.73
CA PHE A 39 -15.03 -0.14 -7.88
C PHE A 39 -15.90 -0.56 -9.06
N ASP A 40 -16.79 0.33 -9.48
CA ASP A 40 -17.56 0.21 -10.71
C ASP A 40 -17.59 1.57 -11.41
N GLU A 41 -17.27 1.58 -12.70
CA GLU A 41 -17.25 2.80 -13.51
C GLU A 41 -18.66 3.37 -13.73
N ALA A 42 -19.70 2.54 -13.60
CA ALA A 42 -21.09 2.97 -13.68
C ALA A 42 -21.56 3.70 -12.40
N PHE A 43 -20.85 3.54 -11.27
CA PHE A 43 -21.22 4.19 -10.01
C PHE A 43 -20.45 5.48 -9.76
N THR A 44 -21.10 6.40 -9.03
CA THR A 44 -20.44 7.63 -8.59
C THR A 44 -19.52 7.36 -7.40
N PRO A 45 -18.40 8.10 -7.26
CA PRO A 45 -17.49 7.95 -6.12
C PRO A 45 -18.20 8.17 -4.77
N GLN A 46 -19.22 9.03 -4.72
CA GLN A 46 -20.03 9.22 -3.52
C GLN A 46 -20.84 7.97 -3.16
N TYR A 47 -21.47 7.32 -4.15
CA TYR A 47 -22.19 6.08 -3.92
C TYR A 47 -21.27 5.00 -3.37
N VAL A 48 -20.06 4.86 -3.92
CA VAL A 48 -19.08 3.89 -3.43
C VAL A 48 -18.65 4.19 -1.99
N LYS A 49 -18.39 5.45 -1.65
CA LYS A 49 -18.05 5.88 -0.27
C LYS A 49 -19.15 5.59 0.74
N ASN A 50 -20.41 5.77 0.36
CA ASN A 50 -21.56 5.50 1.23
C ASN A 50 -21.77 4.00 1.49
N ASN A 51 -21.27 3.13 0.59
CA ASN A 51 -21.32 1.69 0.72
C ASN A 51 -20.01 1.07 1.25
N ALA A 52 -19.23 1.87 2.00
CA ALA A 52 -17.98 1.41 2.58
C ALA A 52 -18.18 0.18 3.48
N PRO A 53 -17.25 -0.80 3.47
CA PRO A 53 -17.28 -1.90 4.43
C PRO A 53 -17.17 -1.41 5.86
N THR A 54 -17.89 -2.05 6.80
CA THR A 54 -17.86 -1.70 8.22
C THR A 54 -16.56 -2.10 8.92
N ASP A 55 -15.81 -3.05 8.35
CA ASP A 55 -14.52 -3.53 8.82
C ASP A 55 -13.34 -2.66 8.33
N VAL A 56 -13.59 -1.70 7.44
CA VAL A 56 -12.56 -0.79 6.90
C VAL A 56 -12.65 0.58 7.55
N ASN A 57 -11.50 1.19 7.81
CA ASN A 57 -11.44 2.60 8.19
C ASN A 57 -12.01 3.48 7.07
N LEU A 58 -13.11 4.18 7.35
CA LEU A 58 -13.83 5.01 6.38
C LEU A 58 -12.95 6.07 5.73
N GLU A 59 -12.07 6.74 6.49
CA GLU A 59 -11.19 7.77 5.95
C GLU A 59 -10.20 7.19 4.93
N GLN A 60 -9.63 6.02 5.24
CA GLN A 60 -8.73 5.31 4.32
C GLN A 60 -9.47 4.82 3.08
N PHE A 61 -10.70 4.31 3.25
CA PHE A 61 -11.54 3.90 2.14
C PHE A 61 -11.89 5.08 1.22
N CYS A 62 -12.28 6.22 1.78
CA CYS A 62 -12.55 7.44 1.02
C CYS A 62 -11.34 7.85 0.17
N LYS A 63 -10.13 7.84 0.74
CA LYS A 63 -8.89 8.13 0.01
C LYS A 63 -8.63 7.15 -1.14
N LEU A 64 -8.97 5.87 -0.95
CA LEU A 64 -8.85 4.86 -2.01
C LEU A 64 -9.87 5.12 -3.14
N VAL A 65 -11.12 5.42 -2.80
CA VAL A 65 -12.16 5.74 -3.78
C VAL A 65 -11.77 6.98 -4.57
N ASP A 66 -11.35 8.06 -3.89
CA ASP A 66 -10.88 9.27 -4.57
C ASP A 66 -9.74 8.97 -5.54
N PHE A 67 -8.80 8.11 -5.15
CA PHE A 67 -7.73 7.68 -6.02
C PHE A 67 -8.24 6.87 -7.23
N TRP A 68 -9.16 5.92 -7.05
CA TRP A 68 -9.66 5.08 -8.15
C TRP A 68 -10.38 5.85 -9.26
N TYR A 69 -11.09 6.93 -8.90
CA TYR A 69 -11.80 7.80 -9.84
C TYR A 69 -10.95 8.99 -10.32
N SER A 70 -9.76 9.22 -9.74
CA SER A 70 -8.82 10.25 -10.22
C SER A 70 -8.19 9.90 -11.56
N ASP A 71 -7.65 10.91 -12.25
CA ASP A 71 -6.91 10.75 -13.51
C ASP A 71 -5.75 9.77 -13.38
N ALA A 72 -4.97 9.88 -12.30
CA ALA A 72 -3.88 8.95 -12.01
C ALA A 72 -4.36 7.49 -11.85
N GLY A 73 -5.54 7.29 -11.25
CA GLY A 73 -6.16 5.98 -11.11
C GLY A 73 -6.64 5.40 -12.44
N ARG A 74 -7.05 6.25 -13.39
CA ARG A 74 -7.46 5.88 -14.74
C ARG A 74 -6.25 5.54 -15.62
N GLU A 75 -5.21 6.37 -15.58
CA GLU A 75 -3.93 6.12 -16.26
C GLU A 75 -3.33 4.78 -15.83
N GLN A 76 -3.30 4.50 -14.52
CA GLN A 76 -2.79 3.23 -14.00
C GLN A 76 -3.55 2.00 -14.56
N ARG A 77 -4.85 2.12 -14.86
CA ARG A 77 -5.62 1.03 -15.50
C ARG A 77 -5.19 0.83 -16.94
N GLN A 78 -5.00 1.91 -17.71
CA GLN A 78 -4.55 1.80 -19.10
C GLN A 78 -3.21 1.05 -19.23
N TYR A 79 -2.28 1.26 -18.28
CA TYR A 79 -1.02 0.50 -18.23
C TYR A 79 -1.17 -0.96 -17.77
N GLN A 80 -2.27 -1.34 -17.11
CA GLN A 80 -2.55 -2.73 -16.73
C GLN A 80 -3.30 -3.49 -17.83
N ASP A 81 -4.15 -2.80 -18.61
CA ASP A 81 -4.98 -3.39 -19.66
C ASP A 81 -4.21 -3.62 -20.98
N VAL A 82 -2.97 -3.14 -21.09
CA VAL A 82 -2.10 -3.47 -22.23
C VAL A 82 -1.64 -4.95 -22.17
N PRO A 83 -1.87 -5.77 -23.21
CA PRO A 83 -1.38 -7.13 -23.27
C PRO A 83 0.15 -7.16 -23.12
N ASN A 84 0.62 -7.80 -22.05
CA ASN A 84 2.05 -7.97 -21.75
C ASN A 84 2.73 -8.79 -22.86
N ASN A 85 3.30 -8.13 -23.87
CA ASN A 85 4.09 -8.80 -24.90
C ASN A 85 5.58 -8.43 -24.93
N ASN A 86 6.09 -7.75 -23.91
CA ASN A 86 7.52 -7.72 -23.56
C ASN A 86 7.74 -6.94 -22.26
N GLN A 87 8.23 -7.65 -21.23
CA GLN A 87 8.47 -7.11 -19.90
C GLN A 87 9.57 -6.05 -19.89
N VAL A 88 9.19 -4.78 -19.82
CA VAL A 88 9.98 -3.74 -19.13
C VAL A 88 8.99 -2.87 -18.36
N SER A 89 8.72 -3.23 -17.11
CA SER A 89 8.00 -2.33 -16.19
C SER A 89 8.82 -1.03 -16.06
N PRO A 90 8.24 0.17 -16.26
CA PRO A 90 8.87 1.38 -15.78
C PRO A 90 9.02 1.21 -14.26
N ALA A 91 10.26 1.21 -13.76
CA ALA A 91 10.52 1.27 -12.34
C ALA A 91 9.88 2.56 -11.82
N ILE A 92 8.66 2.46 -11.28
CA ILE A 92 8.04 3.59 -10.57
C ILE A 92 8.94 3.84 -9.38
N HIS A 93 9.73 4.90 -9.49
CA HIS A 93 10.57 5.43 -8.43
C HIS A 93 9.63 5.85 -7.29
N ARG A 94 9.38 4.93 -6.37
CA ARG A 94 8.57 5.16 -5.18
C ARG A 94 9.26 6.25 -4.38
N SER A 95 8.69 7.46 -4.37
CA SER A 95 9.19 8.55 -3.56
C SER A 95 9.19 8.12 -2.09
N SER A 96 10.39 7.88 -1.56
CA SER A 96 10.63 7.64 -0.15
C SER A 96 10.33 8.91 0.62
N HIS A 97 9.10 9.05 1.15
CA HIS A 97 8.83 10.00 2.22
C HIS A 97 9.42 9.46 3.52
N ALA A 98 10.71 9.71 3.73
CA ALA A 98 11.37 9.62 5.04
C ALA A 98 11.75 11.04 5.47
N SER A 99 10.80 11.76 6.07
CA SER A 99 11.14 12.96 6.85
C SER A 99 11.67 12.52 8.20
N ARG A 100 12.93 12.86 8.52
CA ARG A 100 13.31 13.31 9.86
C ARG A 100 14.62 14.11 9.86
N LYS A 101 14.55 15.25 10.55
CA LYS A 101 15.56 16.30 10.73
C LYS A 101 16.65 15.85 11.71
N THR A 102 17.89 16.32 11.53
CA THR A 102 18.84 16.57 12.63
C THR A 102 19.70 17.79 12.32
N SER A 103 19.60 18.80 13.19
CA SER A 103 20.57 19.88 13.34
C SER A 103 21.84 19.33 13.98
N VAL A 104 23.02 19.66 13.46
CA VAL A 104 24.29 19.73 14.19
C VAL A 104 25.13 20.81 13.51
N GLY A 105 25.59 21.79 14.31
CA GLY A 105 26.28 22.98 13.83
C GLY A 105 27.72 22.75 13.40
N LYS A 106 28.30 23.77 12.78
CA LYS A 106 29.75 23.96 12.78
C LYS A 106 30.07 25.44 12.96
N ILE A 107 30.80 25.67 14.04
CA ILE A 107 31.35 26.93 14.54
C ILE A 107 32.63 27.22 13.72
N GLN A 108 32.81 28.50 13.38
CA GLN A 108 34.07 29.27 13.22
C GLN A 108 35.27 28.64 12.47
N THR A 109 35.74 29.34 11.44
CA THR A 109 37.03 30.06 11.47
C THR A 109 36.88 31.32 10.64
#